data_AF-A0A9W6VYY4-F1
#
_entry.id   AF-A0A9W6VYY4-F1
#
_cell.length_a   1.000
_cell.length_b   1.000
_cell.length_c   1.000
_cell.angle_alpha   90.00
_cell.angle_beta   90.00
_cell.angle_gamma   90.00
#
_symmetry.space_group_name_H-M   'P 1'
#
loop_
_entity.id
_entity.type
_entity.pdbx_description
1 polymer ?
#
loop_
_entity_poly.entity_id
_entity_poly.type
_entity_poly.pdbx_seq_one_letter_code
_entity_poly.pdbx_strand_id
1 'polypeptide(L)'
;MRLHRLVPLSLTAACAVVMASAVPAVASPAATTATQPALTSDRGLPPEYERALFASTYASLRDRVSERGYAPTSLKGYYGGMYTRDASVNALALILGRDYPQARGILRYILGYTAASGQPTIPHRIFPLSDTLAPDGQQTQIGHAVVGLGGGREFTQSMPAPGIVTAVDAWLSRSTAAHGMVTATLRAVQDSRSVVVDKATLPVSELPANGGWVTFRFAPPLLTGVPSGGYTLSLSGTGPSGGVTWWGDAKAGAAFREYTHDFALSGYDAWDEVDEKYSVLLAWARYVRANRSDRAFVAQTWPLVRKYADYHLNQPGYLSDELNLIRNPILDDEGYNNVYDLLTNTVTAQALHELVPLAKQLGAADDAHRWAQTADRISRGIRQNLITNVDGKPVYGAWYDGKDPAKFTAGWTFVNLSPIAFSWYGLDRTIMRNTVAAYMAHESRDWSGVRMLSSMSDYAFTGHNDWVLTKGLAWEWAQAHQAGDTARIGQLDQFLRHYYPDVTQPISEGWILDSDGSLRVTDPGNQEHAGWFAVMLLENYPALRGHH
;
A
#
# COMPACT_ATOMS: atom_id res chain seq x y z
N MET A 1 56.89 -11.48 26.62
CA MET A 1 57.54 -10.40 25.85
C MET A 1 56.48 -9.79 24.94
N ARG A 2 56.12 -8.51 24.93
CA ARG A 2 56.41 -7.32 25.75
C ARG A 2 55.08 -6.54 25.77
N LEU A 3 54.65 -6.11 26.95
CA LEU A 3 53.69 -5.02 27.13
C LEU A 3 54.34 -3.71 26.65
N HIS A 4 53.54 -2.78 26.12
CA HIS A 4 53.71 -1.36 26.45
C HIS A 4 52.37 -0.63 26.53
N ARG A 5 52.07 -0.21 27.77
CA ARG A 5 51.21 0.93 28.14
C ARG A 5 52.06 2.20 28.19
N LEU A 6 51.36 3.34 28.31
CA LEU A 6 51.76 4.68 28.78
C LEU A 6 52.07 5.67 27.64
N VAL A 7 51.64 6.94 27.60
CA VAL A 7 50.75 7.83 28.40
C VAL A 7 50.64 9.15 27.56
N PRO A 8 49.73 10.11 27.87
CA PRO A 8 49.20 11.09 26.94
C PRO A 8 50.03 12.38 26.85
N LEU A 9 49.78 13.17 25.81
CA LEU A 9 50.23 14.57 25.74
C LEU A 9 49.02 15.51 25.72
N SER A 10 48.86 16.21 26.85
CA SER A 10 48.18 17.49 26.96
C SER A 10 49.02 18.58 26.28
N LEU A 11 48.39 19.41 25.45
CA LEU A 11 48.93 20.74 25.13
C LEU A 11 47.83 21.79 25.25
N THR A 12 48.14 22.78 26.08
CA THR A 12 47.37 23.96 26.43
C THR A 12 47.33 25.01 25.31
N ALA A 13 46.16 25.62 25.20
CA ALA A 13 45.79 26.95 24.66
C ALA A 13 46.83 27.82 23.92
N ALA A 14 46.41 28.31 22.75
CA ALA A 14 46.79 29.63 22.26
C ALA A 14 45.54 30.32 21.68
N CYS A 15 45.12 31.41 22.33
CA CYS A 15 44.19 32.39 21.78
C CYS A 15 44.77 33.01 20.51
N ALA A 16 44.00 32.99 19.42
CA ALA A 16 44.24 33.85 18.26
C ALA A 16 42.98 34.69 18.01
N VAL A 17 43.08 35.97 18.37
CA VAL A 17 42.19 37.04 17.92
C VAL A 17 42.40 37.21 16.42
N VAL A 18 41.39 36.94 15.61
CA VAL A 18 41.38 37.35 14.19
C VAL A 18 40.47 38.56 14.06
N MET A 19 41.10 39.69 13.73
CA MET A 19 40.43 40.93 13.40
C MET A 19 39.58 40.79 12.14
N ALA A 20 38.37 41.34 12.20
CA ALA A 20 37.49 41.52 11.06
C ALA A 20 38.12 42.49 10.04
N SER A 21 38.41 42.00 8.85
CA SER A 21 38.65 42.82 7.66
C SER A 21 37.35 42.88 6.85
N ALA A 22 36.79 44.09 6.73
CA ALA A 22 35.65 44.37 5.89
C ALA A 22 36.01 44.17 4.41
N VAL A 23 35.35 43.22 3.77
CA VAL A 23 35.39 43.02 2.31
C VAL A 23 34.22 43.82 1.71
N PRO A 24 34.44 44.62 0.64
CA PRO A 24 33.39 45.45 0.07
C PRO A 24 32.29 44.58 -0.57
N ALA A 25 31.04 45.01 -0.38
CA ALA A 25 29.86 44.40 -0.95
C ALA A 25 29.97 44.32 -2.48
N VAL A 26 30.17 43.11 -3.00
CA VAL A 26 29.95 42.81 -4.41
C VAL A 26 28.44 42.73 -4.59
N ALA A 27 27.90 43.67 -5.37
CA ALA A 27 26.50 43.68 -5.73
C ALA A 27 26.10 42.31 -6.31
N SER A 28 25.14 41.64 -5.65
CA SER A 28 24.51 40.45 -6.21
C SER A 28 23.90 40.80 -7.56
N PRO A 29 24.15 40.02 -8.63
CA PRO A 29 23.39 40.19 -9.84
C PRO A 29 21.93 39.91 -9.49
N ALA A 30 21.06 40.84 -9.90
CA ALA A 30 19.63 40.78 -9.67
C ALA A 30 19.12 39.38 -9.97
N ALA A 31 18.41 38.80 -9.00
CA ALA A 31 17.61 37.60 -9.21
C ALA A 31 16.78 37.83 -10.47
N THR A 32 17.12 37.11 -11.55
CA THR A 32 16.21 36.92 -12.67
C THR A 32 14.94 36.40 -12.05
N THR A 33 13.91 37.24 -12.04
CA THR A 33 12.53 36.88 -11.75
C THR A 33 12.22 35.64 -12.57
N ALA A 34 12.23 34.48 -11.92
CA ALA A 34 11.65 33.27 -12.46
C ALA A 34 10.20 33.65 -12.76
N THR A 35 9.88 33.73 -14.05
CA THR A 35 8.51 33.85 -14.53
C THR A 35 7.71 32.77 -13.84
N GLN A 36 6.81 33.16 -12.93
CA GLN A 36 5.88 32.24 -12.30
C GLN A 36 5.20 31.47 -13.42
N PRO A 37 5.25 30.12 -13.45
CA PRO A 37 4.35 29.39 -14.31
C PRO A 37 2.94 29.77 -13.88
N ALA A 38 2.25 30.51 -14.75
CA ALA A 38 0.86 30.80 -14.56
C ALA A 38 0.16 29.45 -14.39
N LEU A 39 -0.49 29.24 -13.23
CA LEU A 39 -1.49 28.18 -13.09
C LEU A 39 -2.45 28.37 -14.26
N THR A 40 -2.34 27.50 -15.26
CA THR A 40 -3.17 27.55 -16.45
C THR A 40 -4.62 27.59 -16.00
N SER A 41 -5.43 28.42 -16.66
CA SER A 41 -6.79 28.81 -16.29
C SER A 41 -7.83 27.68 -16.15
N ASP A 42 -7.43 26.42 -16.29
CA ASP A 42 -8.25 25.25 -16.04
C ASP A 42 -8.39 25.04 -14.52
N ARG A 43 -9.33 25.78 -13.94
CA ARG A 43 -9.71 25.65 -12.52
C ARG A 43 -10.00 24.17 -12.22
N GLY A 44 -9.08 23.51 -11.50
CA GLY A 44 -9.26 22.16 -10.99
C GLY A 44 -8.30 21.09 -11.52
N LEU A 45 -7.32 21.45 -12.35
CA LEU A 45 -6.23 20.55 -12.77
C LEU A 45 -4.87 21.01 -12.21
N PRO A 46 -3.92 20.08 -11.98
CA PRO A 46 -2.54 20.46 -11.67
C PRO A 46 -1.86 21.02 -12.93
N PRO A 47 -0.65 21.61 -12.80
CA PRO A 47 0.09 22.09 -13.97
C PRO A 47 0.36 20.96 -14.97
N GLU A 48 0.58 21.32 -16.24
CA GLU A 48 0.61 20.37 -17.36
C GLU A 48 1.67 19.26 -17.19
N TYR A 49 2.80 19.62 -16.60
CA TYR A 49 3.89 18.70 -16.33
C TYR A 49 3.47 17.60 -15.34
N GLU A 50 2.86 17.98 -14.22
CA GLU A 50 2.35 17.06 -13.21
C GLU A 50 1.20 16.22 -13.76
N ARG A 51 0.40 16.73 -14.70
CA ARG A 51 -0.61 15.90 -15.38
C ARG A 51 0.03 14.77 -16.17
N ALA A 52 1.11 15.06 -16.91
CA ALA A 52 1.83 14.05 -17.68
C ALA A 52 2.51 13.03 -16.76
N LEU A 53 3.19 13.52 -15.70
CA LEU A 53 3.83 12.66 -14.70
C LEU A 53 2.81 11.82 -13.92
N PHE A 54 1.65 12.39 -13.61
CA PHE A 54 0.53 11.66 -13.00
C PHE A 54 0.06 10.54 -13.94
N ALA A 55 -0.09 10.79 -15.24
CA ALA A 55 -0.60 9.79 -16.18
C ALA A 55 0.31 8.56 -16.26
N SER A 56 1.63 8.75 -16.39
CA SER A 56 2.59 7.64 -16.39
C SER A 56 2.65 6.91 -15.04
N THR A 57 2.59 7.67 -13.94
CA THR A 57 2.55 7.13 -12.57
C THR A 57 1.31 6.29 -12.34
N TYR A 58 0.13 6.81 -12.66
CA TYR A 58 -1.15 6.15 -12.46
C TYR A 58 -1.31 4.91 -13.35
N ALA A 59 -0.89 4.99 -14.62
CA ALA A 59 -0.83 3.84 -15.51
C ALA A 59 0.07 2.75 -14.92
N SER A 60 1.24 3.10 -14.40
CA SER A 60 2.14 2.13 -13.76
C SER A 60 1.53 1.45 -12.53
N LEU A 61 0.78 2.20 -11.70
CA LEU A 61 0.08 1.68 -10.52
C LEU A 61 -1.07 0.73 -10.89
N ARG A 62 -1.84 1.07 -11.93
CA ARG A 62 -2.95 0.27 -12.46
C ARG A 62 -2.46 -1.00 -13.16
N ASP A 63 -1.49 -0.86 -14.06
CA ASP A 63 -1.11 -1.91 -15.00
C ASP A 63 -0.19 -2.96 -14.35
N ARG A 64 0.43 -2.65 -13.19
CA ARG A 64 1.21 -3.63 -12.41
C ARG A 64 0.37 -4.63 -11.60
N VAL A 65 -0.93 -4.39 -11.47
CA VAL A 65 -1.82 -5.29 -10.72
C VAL A 65 -2.08 -6.52 -11.57
N SER A 66 -1.58 -7.67 -11.11
CA SER A 66 -1.81 -8.95 -11.77
C SER A 66 -3.29 -9.33 -11.76
N GLU A 67 -3.67 -10.32 -12.60
CA GLU A 67 -5.03 -10.85 -12.67
C GLU A 67 -5.58 -11.35 -11.31
N ARG A 68 -4.69 -11.76 -10.40
CA ARG A 68 -5.04 -12.23 -9.05
C ARG A 68 -5.03 -11.12 -7.99
N GLY A 69 -4.57 -9.93 -8.35
CA GLY A 69 -4.47 -8.78 -7.43
C GLY A 69 -3.10 -8.58 -6.77
N TYR A 70 -2.10 -9.43 -7.02
CA TYR A 70 -0.73 -9.17 -6.61
C TYR A 70 -0.19 -7.93 -7.33
N ALA A 71 0.46 -7.02 -6.60
CA ALA A 71 1.03 -5.79 -7.14
C ALA A 71 2.39 -5.50 -6.47
N PRO A 72 3.53 -5.71 -7.16
CA PRO A 72 4.84 -5.59 -6.53
C PRO A 72 5.16 -4.14 -6.11
N THR A 73 5.89 -3.99 -4.99
CA THR A 73 6.34 -2.68 -4.49
C THR A 73 7.27 -2.00 -5.50
N SER A 74 8.23 -2.73 -6.06
CA SER A 74 9.18 -2.21 -7.05
C SER A 74 9.03 -2.88 -8.40
N LEU A 75 9.13 -2.09 -9.47
CA LEU A 75 9.15 -2.56 -10.85
C LEU A 75 10.45 -3.33 -11.20
N LYS A 76 11.53 -3.07 -10.46
CA LYS A 76 12.85 -3.68 -10.68
C LYS A 76 13.19 -4.76 -9.66
N GLY A 77 12.27 -5.05 -8.73
CA GLY A 77 12.43 -6.11 -7.74
C GLY A 77 13.29 -5.75 -6.53
N TYR A 78 13.58 -4.46 -6.28
CA TYR A 78 14.42 -4.04 -5.13
C TYR A 78 13.87 -4.52 -3.77
N TYR A 79 12.55 -4.65 -3.65
CA TYR A 79 11.86 -4.97 -2.39
C TYR A 79 11.41 -6.44 -2.29
N GLY A 80 11.70 -7.28 -3.29
CA GLY A 80 11.46 -8.73 -3.28
C GLY A 80 10.01 -9.21 -3.14
N GLY A 81 9.04 -8.30 -3.00
CA GLY A 81 7.64 -8.64 -2.74
C GLY A 81 6.68 -7.46 -2.88
N MET A 82 5.47 -7.67 -2.35
CA MET A 82 4.41 -6.67 -2.19
C MET A 82 4.30 -6.36 -0.70
N TYR A 83 4.67 -5.14 -0.32
CA TYR A 83 4.43 -4.64 1.04
C TYR A 83 2.96 -4.25 1.14
N THR A 84 2.29 -4.65 2.23
CA THR A 84 0.84 -4.48 2.29
C THR A 84 0.45 -3.02 2.54
N ARG A 85 1.32 -2.24 3.19
CA ARG A 85 1.20 -0.78 3.30
C ARG A 85 1.19 -0.13 1.92
N ASP A 86 2.24 -0.33 1.14
CA ASP A 86 2.42 0.26 -0.18
C ASP A 86 1.26 -0.10 -1.10
N ALA A 87 0.87 -1.37 -1.09
CA ALA A 87 -0.22 -1.86 -1.89
C ALA A 87 -1.56 -1.26 -1.47
N SER A 88 -1.77 -1.02 -0.17
CA SER A 88 -2.98 -0.32 0.28
C SER A 88 -3.04 1.11 -0.23
N VAL A 89 -1.89 1.81 -0.34
CA VAL A 89 -1.82 3.17 -0.92
C VAL A 89 -2.08 3.12 -2.43
N ASN A 90 -1.57 2.11 -3.14
CA ASN A 90 -1.94 1.86 -4.53
C ASN A 90 -3.46 1.64 -4.67
N ALA A 91 -4.05 0.80 -3.81
CA ALA A 91 -5.49 0.60 -3.79
C ALA A 91 -6.25 1.90 -3.53
N LEU A 92 -5.78 2.79 -2.65
CA LEU A 92 -6.37 4.12 -2.44
C LEU A 92 -6.35 4.97 -3.71
N ALA A 93 -5.23 5.01 -4.44
CA ALA A 93 -5.15 5.72 -5.72
C ALA A 93 -6.18 5.17 -6.72
N LEU A 94 -6.26 3.85 -6.87
CA LEU A 94 -7.20 3.19 -7.78
C LEU A 94 -8.67 3.39 -7.37
N ILE A 95 -8.98 3.43 -6.06
CA ILE A 95 -10.32 3.76 -5.55
C ILE A 95 -10.71 5.18 -5.97
N LEU A 96 -9.79 6.14 -5.83
CA LEU A 96 -10.02 7.55 -6.18
C LEU A 96 -10.14 7.75 -7.69
N GLY A 97 -9.34 7.04 -8.49
CA GLY A 97 -9.41 7.05 -9.95
C GLY A 97 -10.53 6.18 -10.54
N ARG A 98 -11.27 5.44 -9.70
CA ARG A 98 -12.42 4.58 -10.04
C ARG A 98 -12.09 3.26 -10.74
N ASP A 99 -10.85 2.81 -10.65
CA ASP A 99 -10.40 1.47 -11.07
C ASP A 99 -10.72 0.43 -9.99
N TYR A 100 -12.01 0.28 -9.68
CA TYR A 100 -12.50 -0.59 -8.62
C TYR A 100 -12.08 -2.06 -8.78
N PRO A 101 -12.03 -2.67 -9.99
CA PRO A 101 -11.59 -4.05 -10.13
C PRO A 101 -10.16 -4.28 -9.64
N GLN A 102 -9.22 -3.40 -9.97
CA GLN A 102 -7.82 -3.48 -9.57
C GLN A 102 -7.68 -3.20 -8.06
N ALA A 103 -8.33 -2.16 -7.54
CA ALA A 103 -8.34 -1.88 -6.11
C ALA A 103 -8.89 -3.06 -5.28
N ARG A 104 -10.01 -3.64 -5.74
CA ARG A 104 -10.60 -4.84 -5.15
C ARG A 104 -9.64 -6.01 -5.19
N GLY A 105 -8.96 -6.22 -6.33
CA GLY A 105 -7.96 -7.26 -6.53
C GLY A 105 -6.86 -7.19 -5.47
N ILE A 106 -6.26 -6.01 -5.29
CA ILE A 106 -5.22 -5.78 -4.27
C ILE A 106 -5.72 -6.15 -2.87
N LEU A 107 -6.85 -5.58 -2.45
CA LEU A 107 -7.40 -5.82 -1.11
C LEU A 107 -7.78 -7.31 -0.90
N ARG A 108 -8.37 -7.94 -1.93
CA ARG A 108 -8.72 -9.36 -1.94
C ARG A 108 -7.47 -10.24 -1.83
N TYR A 109 -6.37 -9.85 -2.46
CA TYR A 109 -5.10 -10.56 -2.42
C TYR A 109 -4.46 -10.47 -1.03
N ILE A 110 -4.34 -9.27 -0.45
CA ILE A 110 -3.79 -9.08 0.90
C ILE A 110 -4.58 -9.88 1.94
N LEU A 111 -5.91 -9.73 1.96
CA LEU A 111 -6.77 -10.41 2.94
C LEU A 111 -6.77 -11.93 2.75
N GLY A 112 -6.77 -12.39 1.50
CA GLY A 112 -6.72 -13.82 1.18
C GLY A 112 -5.37 -14.45 1.52
N TYR A 113 -4.26 -13.78 1.20
CA TYR A 113 -2.92 -14.26 1.56
C TYR A 113 -2.77 -14.34 3.08
N THR A 114 -3.27 -13.33 3.81
CA THR A 114 -3.28 -13.32 5.27
C THR A 114 -4.09 -14.51 5.83
N ALA A 115 -5.29 -14.77 5.28
CA ALA A 115 -6.12 -15.88 5.71
C ALA A 115 -5.46 -17.24 5.41
N ALA A 116 -4.94 -17.41 4.20
CA ALA A 116 -4.31 -18.64 3.73
C ALA A 116 -3.03 -18.98 4.50
N SER A 117 -2.18 -17.99 4.78
CA SER A 117 -0.97 -18.16 5.60
C SER A 117 -1.24 -18.46 7.06
N GLY A 118 -2.50 -18.33 7.52
CA GLY A 118 -2.87 -18.55 8.92
C GLY A 118 -2.36 -17.47 9.88
N GLN A 119 -1.85 -16.35 9.36
CA GLN A 119 -1.34 -15.26 10.19
C GLN A 119 -2.47 -14.67 11.05
N PRO A 120 -2.16 -14.29 12.30
CA PRO A 120 -3.17 -13.75 13.19
C PRO A 120 -3.52 -12.29 12.81
N THR A 121 -2.65 -11.64 12.03
CA THR A 121 -2.80 -10.27 11.51
C THR A 121 -2.21 -10.17 10.09
N ILE A 122 -2.51 -9.07 9.39
CA ILE A 122 -1.97 -8.77 8.06
C ILE A 122 -0.42 -8.78 8.10
N PRO A 123 0.26 -9.56 7.25
CA PRO A 123 1.72 -9.62 7.19
C PRO A 123 2.32 -8.35 6.60
N HIS A 124 3.60 -8.10 6.89
CA HIS A 124 4.37 -6.98 6.38
C HIS A 124 4.65 -7.10 4.87
N ARG A 125 4.98 -8.31 4.42
CA ARG A 125 5.30 -8.56 3.01
C ARG A 125 4.70 -9.86 2.53
N ILE A 126 4.19 -9.85 1.29
CA ILE A 126 3.62 -11.03 0.62
C ILE A 126 4.16 -11.20 -0.79
N PHE A 127 4.04 -12.42 -1.31
CA PHE A 127 4.73 -12.86 -2.53
C PHE A 127 3.74 -13.21 -3.64
N PRO A 128 4.19 -13.22 -4.92
CA PRO A 128 3.37 -13.77 -5.99
C PRO A 128 3.22 -15.29 -5.79
N LEU A 129 2.04 -15.82 -6.12
CA LEU A 129 1.80 -17.26 -6.01
C LEU A 129 2.64 -18.03 -7.03
N SER A 130 3.38 -19.02 -6.56
CA SER A 130 4.30 -19.85 -7.34
C SER A 130 3.60 -20.92 -8.20
N ASP A 131 2.35 -21.26 -7.86
CA ASP A 131 1.56 -22.34 -8.48
C ASP A 131 2.39 -23.63 -8.66
N THR A 132 2.67 -24.33 -7.56
CA THR A 132 3.44 -25.57 -7.55
C THR A 132 2.52 -26.77 -7.78
N LEU A 133 2.78 -27.58 -8.82
CA LEU A 133 1.99 -28.77 -9.11
C LEU A 133 1.97 -29.71 -7.90
N ALA A 134 0.77 -30.09 -7.44
CA ALA A 134 0.64 -31.04 -6.34
C ALA A 134 1.14 -32.43 -6.78
N PRO A 135 1.90 -33.14 -5.92
CA PRO A 135 2.62 -34.35 -6.31
C PRO A 135 1.72 -35.57 -6.55
N ASP A 136 0.52 -35.57 -5.97
CA ASP A 136 -0.43 -36.68 -6.01
C ASP A 136 -1.88 -36.17 -6.17
N GLY A 137 -2.84 -37.10 -6.21
CA GLY A 137 -4.27 -36.76 -6.23
C GLY A 137 -4.85 -36.33 -7.59
N GLN A 138 -4.03 -36.29 -8.64
CA GLN A 138 -4.44 -35.84 -9.98
C GLN A 138 -5.25 -36.88 -10.75
N GLN A 139 -6.17 -36.42 -11.61
CA GLN A 139 -6.76 -37.24 -12.67
C GLN A 139 -6.22 -36.78 -14.04
N THR A 140 -5.27 -37.51 -14.60
CA THR A 140 -4.57 -37.12 -15.85
C THR A 140 -4.98 -37.93 -17.09
N GLN A 141 -5.88 -38.90 -16.94
CA GLN A 141 -6.43 -39.64 -18.08
C GLN A 141 -7.35 -38.74 -18.91
N ILE A 142 -7.20 -38.78 -20.25
CA ILE A 142 -7.89 -37.86 -21.18
C ILE A 142 -8.59 -38.58 -22.34
N GLY A 143 -8.67 -39.92 -22.27
CA GLY A 143 -9.16 -40.76 -23.38
C GLY A 143 -10.67 -40.68 -23.63
N HIS A 144 -11.44 -40.09 -22.72
CA HIS A 144 -12.90 -40.06 -22.78
C HIS A 144 -13.44 -38.64 -22.71
N ALA A 145 -14.42 -38.32 -23.56
CA ALA A 145 -15.23 -37.11 -23.39
C ALA A 145 -16.18 -37.33 -22.21
N VAL A 146 -15.93 -36.66 -21.08
CA VAL A 146 -16.73 -36.83 -19.85
C VAL A 146 -17.99 -35.98 -19.90
N VAL A 147 -17.87 -34.73 -20.34
CA VAL A 147 -19.02 -33.82 -20.43
C VAL A 147 -18.86 -32.79 -21.53
N GLY A 148 -19.97 -32.50 -22.22
CA GLY A 148 -20.12 -31.33 -23.09
C GLY A 148 -20.74 -30.16 -22.32
N LEU A 149 -19.99 -29.07 -22.20
CA LEU A 149 -20.36 -27.81 -21.57
C LEU A 149 -21.02 -26.85 -22.59
N GLY A 150 -21.71 -25.82 -22.08
CA GLY A 150 -22.46 -24.84 -22.88
C GLY A 150 -23.97 -24.93 -22.68
N GLY A 151 -24.70 -23.90 -23.11
CA GLY A 151 -26.13 -23.76 -22.87
C GLY A 151 -26.47 -23.58 -21.39
N GLY A 152 -25.56 -23.01 -20.60
CA GLY A 152 -25.72 -22.83 -19.15
C GLY A 152 -25.53 -24.09 -18.32
N ARG A 153 -25.10 -25.22 -18.90
CA ARG A 153 -24.76 -26.43 -18.15
C ARG A 153 -23.49 -26.22 -17.33
N GLU A 154 -23.54 -26.67 -16.08
CA GLU A 154 -22.41 -26.76 -15.15
C GLU A 154 -22.09 -28.23 -14.88
N PHE A 155 -20.81 -28.57 -14.78
CA PHE A 155 -20.34 -29.88 -14.35
C PHE A 155 -19.29 -29.73 -13.26
N THR A 156 -19.33 -30.59 -12.24
CA THR A 156 -18.48 -30.51 -11.06
C THR A 156 -17.59 -31.74 -10.95
N GLN A 157 -16.30 -31.52 -10.75
CA GLN A 157 -15.29 -32.53 -10.46
C GLN A 157 -14.79 -32.35 -9.03
N SER A 158 -14.83 -33.41 -8.22
CA SER A 158 -14.21 -33.43 -6.89
C SER A 158 -12.71 -33.66 -7.01
N MET A 159 -11.96 -32.99 -6.15
CA MET A 159 -10.49 -33.03 -6.10
C MET A 159 -10.04 -33.16 -4.64
N PRO A 160 -8.91 -33.84 -4.37
CA PRO A 160 -8.37 -33.96 -3.02
C PRO A 160 -7.93 -32.60 -2.44
N ALA A 161 -7.47 -32.59 -1.18
CA ALA A 161 -6.85 -31.41 -0.56
C ALA A 161 -5.36 -31.66 -0.32
N PRO A 162 -4.50 -31.64 -1.36
CA PRO A 162 -3.05 -31.77 -1.18
C PRO A 162 -2.42 -30.54 -0.47
N GLY A 163 -3.15 -29.43 -0.41
CA GLY A 163 -2.73 -28.17 0.19
C GLY A 163 -3.72 -27.03 -0.11
N ILE A 164 -3.24 -25.79 -0.12
CA ILE A 164 -4.07 -24.64 -0.55
C ILE A 164 -3.98 -24.52 -2.07
N VAL A 165 -5.07 -24.80 -2.77
CA VAL A 165 -5.14 -24.79 -4.24
C VAL A 165 -5.24 -23.36 -4.76
N THR A 166 -4.34 -22.99 -5.68
CA THR A 166 -4.24 -21.65 -6.29
C THR A 166 -4.40 -21.66 -7.81
N ALA A 167 -4.29 -22.82 -8.44
CA ALA A 167 -4.67 -23.01 -9.83
C ALA A 167 -5.10 -24.46 -10.09
N VAL A 168 -5.91 -24.65 -11.13
CA VAL A 168 -6.29 -25.99 -11.59
C VAL A 168 -6.23 -26.02 -13.12
N ASP A 169 -5.53 -26.99 -13.67
CA ASP A 169 -5.67 -27.30 -15.09
C ASP A 169 -6.86 -28.23 -15.32
N ALA A 170 -7.58 -27.99 -16.41
CA ALA A 170 -8.55 -28.93 -16.96
C ALA A 170 -8.16 -29.29 -18.41
N TRP A 171 -8.33 -30.55 -18.81
CA TRP A 171 -8.15 -30.92 -20.21
C TRP A 171 -9.42 -30.63 -21.01
N LEU A 172 -9.39 -29.55 -21.79
CA LEU A 172 -10.55 -29.04 -22.52
C LEU A 172 -10.32 -29.12 -24.02
N SER A 173 -11.40 -29.29 -24.79
CA SER A 173 -11.41 -28.99 -26.22
C SER A 173 -12.60 -28.12 -26.59
N ARG A 174 -12.54 -27.44 -27.74
CA ARG A 174 -13.68 -26.69 -28.30
C ARG A 174 -14.08 -27.19 -29.68
N SER A 175 -15.38 -27.13 -29.97
CA SER A 175 -15.89 -27.31 -31.32
C SER A 175 -15.65 -26.06 -32.19
N THR A 176 -15.79 -26.20 -33.51
CA THR A 176 -15.62 -25.09 -34.46
C THR A 176 -16.68 -23.99 -34.32
N ALA A 177 -17.89 -24.33 -33.88
CA ALA A 177 -18.99 -23.38 -33.66
C ALA A 177 -18.99 -22.77 -32.25
N ALA A 178 -18.04 -23.18 -31.39
CA ALA A 178 -17.99 -22.75 -29.99
C ALA A 178 -17.61 -21.28 -29.86
N HIS A 179 -18.36 -20.56 -29.02
CA HIS A 179 -18.14 -19.15 -28.68
C HIS A 179 -18.59 -18.89 -27.24
N GLY A 180 -18.40 -17.68 -26.72
CA GLY A 180 -18.74 -17.33 -25.35
C GLY A 180 -17.59 -17.55 -24.37
N MET A 181 -17.92 -17.79 -23.11
CA MET A 181 -16.96 -17.90 -22.00
C MET A 181 -17.10 -19.26 -21.30
N VAL A 182 -15.98 -19.76 -20.76
CA VAL A 182 -15.96 -20.82 -19.76
C VAL A 182 -15.63 -20.22 -18.40
N THR A 183 -16.46 -20.51 -17.41
CA THR A 183 -16.26 -20.09 -16.03
C THR A 183 -15.92 -21.30 -15.17
N ALA A 184 -14.75 -21.25 -14.54
CA ALA A 184 -14.32 -22.14 -13.48
C ALA A 184 -14.69 -21.55 -12.12
N THR A 185 -15.40 -22.32 -11.30
CA THR A 185 -15.68 -21.99 -9.90
C THR A 185 -14.95 -23.00 -9.01
N LEU A 186 -13.96 -22.53 -8.26
CA LEU A 186 -13.30 -23.33 -7.23
C LEU A 186 -14.09 -23.22 -5.93
N ARG A 187 -14.43 -24.36 -5.32
CA ARG A 187 -15.07 -24.41 -4.01
C ARG A 187 -14.27 -25.28 -3.07
N ALA A 188 -14.11 -24.82 -1.84
CA ALA A 188 -13.53 -25.56 -0.74
C ALA A 188 -14.65 -26.19 0.10
N VAL A 189 -14.41 -27.40 0.63
CA VAL A 189 -15.29 -28.00 1.63
C VAL A 189 -14.67 -27.79 3.01
N GLN A 190 -15.29 -26.92 3.81
CA GLN A 190 -14.86 -26.58 5.17
C GLN A 190 -16.05 -26.68 6.13
N ASP A 191 -15.85 -27.36 7.26
CA ASP A 191 -16.90 -27.61 8.28
C ASP A 191 -18.19 -28.18 7.67
N SER A 192 -18.04 -29.16 6.78
CA SER A 192 -19.13 -29.79 6.02
C SER A 192 -19.95 -28.83 5.13
N ARG A 193 -19.44 -27.62 4.85
CA ARG A 193 -20.05 -26.63 3.96
C ARG A 193 -19.16 -26.41 2.73
N SER A 194 -19.80 -26.29 1.57
CA SER A 194 -19.13 -25.89 0.34
C SER A 194 -19.11 -24.36 0.23
N VAL A 195 -17.93 -23.77 0.17
CA VAL A 195 -17.73 -22.33 0.09
C VAL A 195 -16.98 -22.01 -1.20
N VAL A 196 -17.46 -21.00 -1.95
CA VAL A 196 -16.76 -20.51 -3.14
C VAL A 196 -15.44 -19.86 -2.70
N VAL A 197 -14.33 -20.36 -3.21
CA VAL A 197 -13.00 -19.77 -3.02
C VAL A 197 -12.85 -18.58 -3.97
N ASP A 198 -12.98 -18.87 -5.26
CA ASP A 198 -12.88 -17.87 -6.32
C ASP A 198 -13.45 -18.39 -7.64
N LYS A 199 -13.54 -17.50 -8.64
CA LYS A 199 -13.93 -17.83 -10.01
C LYS A 199 -12.94 -17.30 -11.02
N ALA A 200 -12.59 -18.13 -11.99
CA ALA A 200 -11.79 -17.74 -13.15
C ALA A 200 -12.64 -17.88 -14.42
N THR A 201 -12.45 -16.97 -15.38
CA THR A 201 -13.20 -17.03 -16.64
C THR A 201 -12.25 -16.86 -17.81
N LEU A 202 -12.39 -17.71 -18.82
CA LEU A 202 -11.62 -17.67 -20.06
C LEU A 202 -12.56 -17.60 -21.27
N PRO A 203 -12.22 -16.85 -22.32
CA PRO A 203 -12.99 -16.89 -23.55
C PRO A 203 -12.78 -18.25 -24.24
N VAL A 204 -13.85 -18.79 -24.82
CA VAL A 204 -13.81 -20.08 -25.51
C VAL A 204 -12.80 -20.07 -26.68
N SER A 205 -12.50 -18.91 -27.26
CA SER A 205 -11.49 -18.75 -28.31
C SER A 205 -10.07 -19.12 -27.88
N GLU A 206 -9.76 -19.04 -26.59
CA GLU A 206 -8.45 -19.41 -26.02
C GLU A 206 -8.33 -20.92 -25.75
N LEU A 207 -9.43 -21.68 -25.88
CA LEU A 207 -9.41 -23.12 -25.67
C LEU A 207 -8.84 -23.86 -26.91
N PRO A 208 -8.07 -24.94 -26.72
CA PRO A 208 -7.50 -25.70 -27.83
C PRO A 208 -8.60 -26.45 -28.59
N ALA A 209 -8.50 -26.50 -29.92
CA ALA A 209 -9.47 -27.21 -30.76
C ALA A 209 -9.39 -28.74 -30.60
N ASN A 210 -8.18 -29.29 -30.43
CA ASN A 210 -7.92 -30.72 -30.43
C ASN A 210 -7.68 -31.31 -29.03
N GLY A 211 -8.05 -30.58 -27.97
CA GLY A 211 -7.75 -30.97 -26.60
C GLY A 211 -6.42 -30.42 -26.11
N GLY A 212 -6.37 -29.98 -24.86
CA GLY A 212 -5.16 -29.56 -24.17
C GLY A 212 -5.44 -29.11 -22.75
N TRP A 213 -4.40 -29.04 -21.94
CA TRP A 213 -4.48 -28.51 -20.59
C TRP A 213 -4.68 -27.00 -20.62
N VAL A 214 -5.71 -26.53 -19.91
CA VAL A 214 -6.06 -25.12 -19.75
C VAL A 214 -6.05 -24.79 -18.26
N THR A 215 -5.22 -23.82 -17.87
CA THR A 215 -5.05 -23.40 -16.47
C THR A 215 -6.08 -22.35 -16.08
N PHE A 216 -6.81 -22.61 -15.02
CA PHE A 216 -7.62 -21.62 -14.31
C PHE A 216 -6.89 -21.21 -13.04
N ARG A 217 -6.57 -19.92 -12.90
CA ARG A 217 -5.89 -19.37 -11.72
C ARG A 217 -6.88 -18.68 -10.80
N PHE A 218 -6.71 -18.88 -9.50
CA PHE A 218 -7.60 -18.39 -8.46
C PHE A 218 -6.82 -17.46 -7.51
N ALA A 219 -7.49 -16.43 -7.01
CA ALA A 219 -6.95 -15.58 -5.94
C ALA A 219 -6.76 -16.40 -4.65
N PRO A 220 -5.86 -15.97 -3.75
CA PRO A 220 -5.72 -16.58 -2.42
C PRO A 220 -7.09 -16.73 -1.73
N PRO A 221 -7.39 -17.85 -1.05
CA PRO A 221 -8.69 -18.06 -0.42
C PRO A 221 -8.91 -17.07 0.74
N LEU A 222 -10.15 -16.63 0.98
CA LEU A 222 -10.53 -15.91 2.22
C LEU A 222 -10.80 -16.85 3.39
N LEU A 223 -10.29 -18.08 3.30
CA LEU A 223 -10.48 -19.14 4.27
C LEU A 223 -9.13 -19.42 4.94
N THR A 224 -9.18 -19.80 6.21
CA THR A 224 -7.99 -20.13 6.98
C THR A 224 -7.67 -21.60 6.90
N GLY A 225 -6.42 -21.91 6.57
CA GLY A 225 -5.88 -23.28 6.52
C GLY A 225 -6.34 -24.10 5.31
N VAL A 226 -5.86 -25.35 5.27
CA VAL A 226 -6.22 -26.31 4.22
C VAL A 226 -7.64 -26.82 4.47
N PRO A 227 -8.55 -26.76 3.46
CA PRO A 227 -9.90 -27.29 3.60
C PRO A 227 -9.92 -28.79 3.89
N SER A 228 -10.60 -29.19 4.96
CA SER A 228 -10.61 -30.57 5.45
C SER A 228 -11.36 -31.55 4.53
N GLY A 229 -12.30 -31.06 3.72
CA GLY A 229 -13.12 -31.88 2.84
C GLY A 229 -12.69 -31.89 1.37
N GLY A 230 -11.51 -31.36 1.02
CA GLY A 230 -11.08 -31.26 -0.38
C GLY A 230 -11.61 -30.02 -1.10
N TYR A 231 -11.42 -30.04 -2.41
CA TYR A 231 -11.92 -29.03 -3.33
C TYR A 231 -12.90 -29.63 -4.34
N THR A 232 -13.69 -28.76 -4.96
CA THR A 232 -14.42 -29.09 -6.18
C THR A 232 -14.18 -28.00 -7.20
N LEU A 233 -13.96 -28.41 -8.45
CA LEU A 233 -13.92 -27.52 -9.61
C LEU A 233 -15.22 -27.68 -10.38
N SER A 234 -15.97 -26.59 -10.54
CA SER A 234 -17.15 -26.58 -11.41
C SER A 234 -16.86 -25.76 -12.66
N LEU A 235 -17.07 -26.34 -13.84
CA LEU A 235 -16.96 -25.63 -15.11
C LEU A 235 -18.34 -25.43 -15.72
N SER A 236 -18.60 -24.22 -16.22
CA SER A 236 -19.82 -23.87 -16.95
C SER A 236 -19.50 -23.04 -18.19
N GLY A 237 -20.36 -23.10 -19.22
CA GLY A 237 -20.16 -22.38 -20.48
C GLY A 237 -21.39 -21.58 -20.91
N THR A 238 -21.18 -20.36 -21.41
CA THR A 238 -22.26 -19.49 -21.94
C THR A 238 -22.54 -19.68 -23.43
N GLY A 239 -21.70 -20.43 -24.13
CA GLY A 239 -21.81 -20.76 -25.56
C GLY A 239 -22.86 -21.82 -25.90
N PRO A 240 -22.88 -22.33 -27.14
CA PRO A 240 -23.79 -23.38 -27.56
C PRO A 240 -23.55 -24.67 -26.74
N SER A 241 -24.61 -25.41 -26.45
CA SER A 241 -24.50 -26.67 -25.69
C SER A 241 -23.61 -27.69 -26.42
N GLY A 242 -22.66 -28.27 -25.70
CA GLY A 242 -21.63 -29.14 -26.28
C GLY A 242 -20.52 -28.38 -27.02
N GLY A 243 -20.47 -27.06 -26.92
CA GLY A 243 -19.45 -26.24 -27.57
C GLY A 243 -18.05 -26.49 -27.01
N VAL A 244 -17.94 -26.85 -25.73
CA VAL A 244 -16.68 -27.19 -25.04
C VAL A 244 -16.80 -28.58 -24.45
N THR A 245 -15.76 -29.39 -24.56
CA THR A 245 -15.70 -30.73 -23.95
C THR A 245 -14.65 -30.76 -22.86
N TRP A 246 -15.03 -31.25 -21.67
CA TRP A 246 -14.08 -31.61 -20.62
C TRP A 246 -13.81 -33.11 -20.71
N TRP A 247 -12.55 -33.45 -20.97
CA TRP A 247 -12.10 -34.83 -21.15
C TRP A 247 -11.63 -35.42 -19.82
N GLY A 248 -11.54 -36.74 -19.75
CA GLY A 248 -11.23 -37.46 -18.54
C GLY A 248 -11.18 -38.98 -18.72
N ASP A 249 -11.46 -39.67 -17.62
CA ASP A 249 -11.68 -41.11 -17.56
C ASP A 249 -13.17 -41.43 -17.41
N ALA A 250 -13.60 -42.53 -18.02
CA ALA A 250 -15.01 -42.93 -17.98
C ALA A 250 -15.53 -43.29 -16.58
N LYS A 251 -14.64 -43.67 -15.64
CA LYS A 251 -14.99 -44.09 -14.27
C LYS A 251 -14.58 -43.06 -13.22
N ALA A 252 -13.42 -42.45 -13.41
CA ALA A 252 -12.81 -41.55 -12.43
C ALA A 252 -13.07 -40.06 -12.71
N GLY A 253 -13.84 -39.74 -13.75
CA GLY A 253 -14.35 -38.39 -13.99
C GLY A 253 -13.42 -37.53 -14.84
N ALA A 254 -13.65 -36.23 -14.80
CA ALA A 254 -12.99 -35.26 -15.65
C ALA A 254 -11.51 -35.04 -15.24
N ALA A 255 -10.65 -34.80 -16.22
CA ALA A 255 -9.21 -34.64 -16.03
C ALA A 255 -8.88 -33.30 -15.37
N PHE A 256 -8.04 -33.34 -14.35
CA PHE A 256 -7.57 -32.16 -13.64
C PHE A 256 -6.10 -32.27 -13.20
N ARG A 257 -5.44 -31.13 -13.06
CA ARG A 257 -4.16 -30.98 -12.34
C ARG A 257 -4.23 -29.83 -11.34
N GLU A 258 -4.06 -30.10 -10.05
CA GLU A 258 -4.06 -29.10 -8.98
C GLU A 258 -2.68 -28.50 -8.76
N TYR A 259 -2.66 -27.18 -8.58
CA TYR A 259 -1.49 -26.41 -8.19
C TYR A 259 -1.75 -25.77 -6.83
N THR A 260 -0.76 -25.88 -5.95
CA THR A 260 -0.81 -25.36 -4.60
C THR A 260 0.23 -24.28 -4.36
N HIS A 261 0.02 -23.53 -3.28
CA HIS A 261 1.02 -22.62 -2.71
C HIS A 261 1.07 -22.83 -1.20
N ASP A 262 2.27 -22.75 -0.59
CA ASP A 262 2.46 -23.02 0.84
C ASP A 262 2.16 -21.82 1.73
N PHE A 263 2.10 -20.60 1.16
CA PHE A 263 1.90 -19.33 1.86
C PHE A 263 2.89 -19.12 3.02
N ALA A 264 4.06 -19.75 2.95
CA ALA A 264 5.07 -19.65 3.98
C ALA A 264 5.60 -18.20 4.04
N LEU A 265 5.71 -17.68 5.26
CA LEU A 265 6.24 -16.34 5.54
C LEU A 265 7.41 -16.47 6.51
N SER A 266 8.49 -15.74 6.23
CA SER A 266 9.61 -15.65 7.15
C SER A 266 9.30 -14.69 8.31
N GLY A 267 10.19 -14.64 9.30
CA GLY A 267 10.04 -13.72 10.43
C GLY A 267 9.96 -12.25 10.01
N TYR A 268 10.72 -11.85 8.97
CA TYR A 268 10.67 -10.49 8.43
C TYR A 268 9.33 -10.20 7.73
N ASP A 269 8.82 -11.16 6.97
CA ASP A 269 7.57 -10.97 6.22
C ASP A 269 6.35 -10.88 7.13
N ALA A 270 6.46 -11.37 8.38
CA ALA A 270 5.43 -11.32 9.41
C ALA A 270 5.67 -10.21 10.46
N TRP A 271 6.52 -9.22 10.16
CA TRP A 271 6.80 -8.12 11.07
C TRP A 271 5.54 -7.35 11.49
N ASP A 272 5.60 -6.85 12.73
CA ASP A 272 4.47 -6.16 13.32
C ASP A 272 4.58 -4.64 13.20
N GLU A 273 4.30 -4.14 12.00
CA GLU A 273 4.13 -2.71 11.71
C GLU A 273 2.64 -2.33 11.77
N VAL A 274 2.24 -1.50 12.73
CA VAL A 274 0.81 -1.25 13.04
C VAL A 274 0.17 -0.34 12.00
N ASP A 275 0.87 0.71 11.56
CA ASP A 275 0.37 1.65 10.56
C ASP A 275 0.05 0.96 9.23
N GLU A 276 0.90 0.03 8.80
CA GLU A 276 0.71 -0.76 7.60
C GLU A 276 -0.67 -1.43 7.58
N LYS A 277 -1.00 -2.10 8.69
CA LYS A 277 -2.22 -2.89 8.80
C LYS A 277 -3.44 -2.00 8.81
N TYR A 278 -3.40 -0.90 9.56
CA TYR A 278 -4.49 0.07 9.57
C TYR A 278 -4.61 0.84 8.25
N SER A 279 -3.53 0.97 7.46
CA SER A 279 -3.59 1.49 6.09
C SER A 279 -4.40 0.57 5.17
N VAL A 280 -4.22 -0.76 5.26
CA VAL A 280 -5.07 -1.73 4.54
C VAL A 280 -6.54 -1.62 4.97
N LEU A 281 -6.81 -1.50 6.27
CA LEU A 281 -8.17 -1.37 6.80
C LEU A 281 -8.84 -0.06 6.35
N LEU A 282 -8.09 1.05 6.31
CA LEU A 282 -8.56 2.32 5.77
C LEU A 282 -8.89 2.21 4.29
N ALA A 283 -8.01 1.59 3.49
CA ALA A 283 -8.24 1.37 2.07
C ALA A 283 -9.48 0.49 1.83
N TRP A 284 -9.69 -0.55 2.64
CA TRP A 284 -10.90 -1.37 2.59
C TRP A 284 -12.16 -0.55 2.90
N ALA A 285 -12.16 0.24 3.98
CA ALA A 285 -13.31 1.07 4.35
C ALA A 285 -13.67 2.06 3.23
N ARG A 286 -12.66 2.69 2.62
CA ARG A 286 -12.84 3.61 1.48
C ARG A 286 -13.32 2.91 0.23
N TYR A 287 -12.83 1.70 -0.07
CA TYR A 287 -13.34 0.88 -1.19
C TYR A 287 -14.83 0.60 -1.03
N VAL A 288 -15.26 0.12 0.14
CA VAL A 288 -16.67 -0.23 0.41
C VAL A 288 -17.58 0.99 0.29
N ARG A 289 -17.12 2.14 0.79
CA ARG A 289 -17.86 3.41 0.67
C ARG A 289 -18.00 3.86 -0.79
N ALA A 290 -16.96 3.68 -1.60
CA ALA A 290 -16.91 4.09 -3.00
C ALA A 290 -17.66 3.10 -3.93
N ASN A 291 -17.61 1.80 -3.66
CA ASN A 291 -18.21 0.74 -4.46
C ASN A 291 -19.28 -0.05 -3.68
N ARG A 292 -20.35 0.65 -3.28
CA ARG A 292 -21.44 0.09 -2.43
C ARG A 292 -22.20 -1.09 -3.05
N SER A 293 -22.09 -1.28 -4.36
CA SER A 293 -22.71 -2.40 -5.08
C SER A 293 -22.04 -3.74 -4.80
N ASP A 294 -20.76 -3.76 -4.38
CA ASP A 294 -20.00 -4.99 -4.17
C ASP A 294 -20.28 -5.65 -2.81
N ARG A 295 -21.55 -6.01 -2.60
CA ARG A 295 -22.02 -6.64 -1.35
C ARG A 295 -21.36 -8.00 -1.11
N ALA A 296 -21.02 -8.72 -2.18
CA ALA A 296 -20.39 -10.04 -2.09
C ALA A 296 -18.98 -9.93 -1.51
N PHE A 297 -18.16 -8.98 -1.98
CA PHE A 297 -16.85 -8.74 -1.40
C PHE A 297 -16.95 -8.35 0.08
N VAL A 298 -17.83 -7.40 0.42
CA VAL A 298 -18.04 -6.98 1.81
C VAL A 298 -18.39 -8.17 2.71
N ALA A 299 -19.37 -8.99 2.31
CA ALA A 299 -19.80 -10.15 3.10
C ALA A 299 -18.67 -11.17 3.30
N GLN A 300 -17.83 -11.39 2.29
CA GLN A 300 -16.72 -12.33 2.35
C GLN A 300 -15.55 -11.81 3.20
N THR A 301 -15.25 -10.51 3.15
CA THR A 301 -14.06 -9.94 3.80
C THR A 301 -14.32 -9.37 5.18
N TRP A 302 -15.56 -9.01 5.51
CA TRP A 302 -15.90 -8.37 6.79
C TRP A 302 -15.41 -9.12 8.03
N PRO A 303 -15.55 -10.47 8.12
CA PRO A 303 -15.03 -11.20 9.27
C PRO A 303 -13.52 -11.04 9.47
N LEU A 304 -12.74 -10.98 8.39
CA LEU A 304 -11.29 -10.77 8.43
C LEU A 304 -10.95 -9.32 8.82
N VAL A 305 -11.63 -8.35 8.23
CA VAL A 305 -11.44 -6.92 8.56
C VAL A 305 -11.68 -6.66 10.04
N ARG A 306 -12.77 -7.20 10.59
CA ARG A 306 -13.08 -7.10 12.03
C ARG A 306 -12.00 -7.77 12.88
N LYS A 307 -11.59 -9.00 12.52
CA LYS A 307 -10.50 -9.72 13.21
C LYS A 307 -9.22 -8.89 13.26
N TYR A 308 -8.81 -8.31 12.14
CA TYR A 308 -7.54 -7.56 12.05
C TYR A 308 -7.63 -6.18 12.69
N ALA A 309 -8.77 -5.49 12.60
CA ALA A 309 -9.00 -4.23 13.31
C ALA A 309 -8.92 -4.41 14.84
N ASP A 310 -9.37 -5.56 15.35
CA ASP A 310 -9.34 -5.85 16.79
C ASP A 310 -8.01 -6.42 17.30
N TYR A 311 -7.12 -6.86 16.41
CA TYR A 311 -5.91 -7.60 16.78
C TYR A 311 -5.04 -6.81 17.76
N HIS A 312 -4.64 -5.57 17.43
CA HIS A 312 -3.83 -4.73 18.31
C HIS A 312 -4.63 -4.15 19.47
N LEU A 313 -5.93 -3.89 19.27
CA LEU A 313 -6.78 -3.28 20.29
C LEU A 313 -7.02 -4.21 21.48
N ASN A 314 -7.06 -5.52 21.23
CA ASN A 314 -7.27 -6.55 22.24
C ASN A 314 -5.98 -7.07 22.86
N GLN A 315 -4.81 -6.70 22.32
CA GLN A 315 -3.53 -7.17 22.82
C GLN A 315 -2.95 -6.24 23.89
N PRO A 316 -2.56 -6.78 25.06
CA PRO A 316 -1.86 -6.01 26.07
C PRO A 316 -0.57 -5.38 25.52
N GLY A 317 -0.32 -4.11 25.86
CA GLY A 317 0.93 -3.42 25.53
C GLY A 317 0.95 -2.65 24.20
N TYR A 318 -0.15 -2.63 23.44
CA TYR A 318 -0.28 -1.76 22.26
C TYR A 318 -0.92 -0.41 22.60
N LEU A 319 -2.10 -0.41 23.22
CA LEU A 319 -2.75 0.83 23.65
C LEU A 319 -2.20 1.26 25.02
N SER A 320 -1.55 2.43 25.06
CA SER A 320 -1.05 3.02 26.30
C SER A 320 -2.16 3.73 27.08
N ASP A 321 -2.36 3.35 28.34
CA ASP A 321 -3.27 4.05 29.27
C ASP A 321 -2.75 5.43 29.68
N GLU A 322 -1.43 5.63 29.65
CA GLU A 322 -0.78 6.90 29.98
C GLU A 322 -0.86 7.88 28.80
N LEU A 323 -0.44 7.46 27.61
CA LEU A 323 -0.34 8.33 26.44
C LEU A 323 -1.65 8.42 25.65
N ASN A 324 -2.59 7.49 25.87
CA ASN A 324 -3.76 7.32 24.99
C ASN A 324 -3.38 7.13 23.52
N LEU A 325 -2.20 6.56 23.24
CA LEU A 325 -1.69 6.29 21.89
C LEU A 325 -1.57 4.78 21.67
N ILE A 326 -1.65 4.36 20.42
CA ILE A 326 -1.29 3.01 19.98
C ILE A 326 0.20 2.96 19.62
N ARG A 327 0.86 1.91 20.07
CA ARG A 327 2.27 1.62 19.83
C ARG A 327 2.47 1.01 18.46
N ASN A 328 3.52 1.43 17.76
CA ASN A 328 4.06 0.75 16.61
C ASN A 328 5.39 0.07 16.98
N PRO A 329 5.47 -1.26 16.99
CA PRO A 329 6.73 -1.94 17.30
C PRO A 329 7.84 -1.70 16.29
N ILE A 330 7.50 -1.42 15.02
CA ILE A 330 8.43 -1.23 13.91
C ILE A 330 7.88 -0.13 13.01
N LEU A 331 8.31 1.11 13.21
CA LEU A 331 8.05 2.21 12.27
C LEU A 331 9.18 2.28 11.23
N ASP A 332 8.83 2.02 9.96
CA ASP A 332 9.71 2.06 8.77
C ASP A 332 10.93 1.12 8.86
N ASP A 333 11.06 0.25 7.86
CA ASP A 333 12.01 -0.88 7.85
C ASP A 333 13.50 -0.48 7.81
N GLU A 334 13.79 0.81 7.66
CA GLU A 334 15.14 1.39 7.66
C GLU A 334 15.70 1.72 9.06
N GLY A 335 14.97 1.49 10.17
CA GLY A 335 15.52 1.84 11.49
C GLY A 335 14.66 1.60 12.73
N TYR A 336 14.18 0.36 12.95
CA TYR A 336 13.68 -0.25 14.21
C TYR A 336 13.31 0.70 15.37
N ASN A 337 12.34 1.56 15.12
CA ASN A 337 11.81 2.43 16.15
C ASN A 337 10.53 1.81 16.68
N ASN A 338 10.64 1.25 17.87
CA ASN A 338 9.51 0.88 18.68
C ASN A 338 8.97 2.16 19.31
N VAL A 339 7.81 2.66 18.90
CA VAL A 339 7.38 4.04 19.17
C VAL A 339 5.88 4.20 19.38
N TYR A 340 5.51 5.37 19.90
CA TYR A 340 4.16 5.93 19.76
C TYR A 340 4.25 7.14 18.82
N ASP A 341 4.05 6.91 17.52
CA ASP A 341 4.27 7.91 16.47
C ASP A 341 2.97 8.48 15.89
N LEU A 342 3.08 9.67 15.29
CA LEU A 342 1.96 10.38 14.71
C LEU A 342 1.35 9.65 13.51
N LEU A 343 2.16 8.99 12.67
CA LEU A 343 1.68 8.32 11.45
C LEU A 343 0.76 7.16 11.82
N THR A 344 1.22 6.24 12.65
CA THR A 344 0.45 5.09 13.15
C THR A 344 -0.82 5.53 13.85
N ASN A 345 -0.72 6.50 14.76
CA ASN A 345 -1.88 6.95 15.52
C ASN A 345 -2.91 7.65 14.64
N THR A 346 -2.45 8.42 13.65
CA THR A 346 -3.32 9.08 12.67
C THR A 346 -4.05 8.05 11.81
N VAL A 347 -3.34 7.12 11.15
CA VAL A 347 -3.98 6.14 10.27
C VAL A 347 -4.89 5.20 11.06
N THR A 348 -4.51 4.80 12.27
CA THR A 348 -5.34 3.96 13.14
C THR A 348 -6.64 4.68 13.52
N ALA A 349 -6.56 5.92 14.01
CA ALA A 349 -7.74 6.69 14.37
C ALA A 349 -8.66 6.91 13.16
N GLN A 350 -8.08 7.23 11.99
CA GLN A 350 -8.84 7.44 10.76
C GLN A 350 -9.52 6.14 10.28
N ALA A 351 -8.79 5.02 10.26
CA ALA A 351 -9.32 3.73 9.84
C ALA A 351 -10.51 3.31 10.72
N LEU A 352 -10.34 3.37 12.05
CA LEU A 352 -11.41 3.05 13.00
C LEU A 352 -12.62 3.98 12.81
N HIS A 353 -12.38 5.29 12.66
CA HIS A 353 -13.45 6.26 12.41
C HIS A 353 -14.27 5.92 11.14
N GLU A 354 -13.60 5.52 10.05
CA GLU A 354 -14.28 5.13 8.80
C GLU A 354 -14.93 3.74 8.85
N LEU A 355 -14.45 2.84 9.72
CA LEU A 355 -15.05 1.53 9.95
C LEU A 355 -16.34 1.59 10.79
N VAL A 356 -16.46 2.54 11.73
CA VAL A 356 -17.64 2.71 12.61
C VAL A 356 -18.99 2.73 11.85
N PRO A 357 -19.19 3.57 10.81
CA PRO A 357 -20.45 3.57 10.07
C PRO A 357 -20.71 2.26 9.33
N LEU A 358 -19.66 1.58 8.85
CA LEU A 358 -19.78 0.28 8.16
C LEU A 358 -20.16 -0.83 9.16
N ALA A 359 -19.54 -0.85 10.34
CA ALA A 359 -19.89 -1.77 11.41
C ALA A 359 -21.37 -1.68 11.80
N LYS A 360 -21.92 -0.46 11.92
CA LYS A 360 -23.36 -0.25 12.16
C LYS A 360 -24.23 -0.82 11.03
N GLN A 361 -23.85 -0.58 9.77
CA GLN A 361 -24.58 -1.10 8.60
C GLN A 361 -24.55 -2.63 8.52
N LEU A 362 -23.48 -3.25 9.04
CA LEU A 362 -23.27 -4.70 9.03
C LEU A 362 -23.79 -5.38 10.31
N GLY A 363 -24.53 -4.66 11.17
CA GLY A 363 -25.14 -5.21 12.38
C GLY A 363 -24.16 -5.44 13.54
N ALA A 364 -22.97 -4.85 13.49
CA ALA A 364 -21.91 -4.97 14.50
C ALA A 364 -21.86 -3.71 15.39
N ALA A 365 -22.94 -3.45 16.14
CA ALA A 365 -23.07 -2.23 16.95
C ALA A 365 -22.02 -2.12 18.07
N ASP A 366 -21.66 -3.24 18.70
CA ASP A 366 -20.65 -3.26 19.78
C ASP A 366 -19.25 -2.91 19.26
N ASP A 367 -18.89 -3.47 18.09
CA ASP A 367 -17.63 -3.13 17.42
C ASP A 367 -17.61 -1.65 17.02
N ALA A 368 -18.73 -1.14 16.48
CA ALA A 368 -18.86 0.28 16.15
C ALA A 368 -18.69 1.18 17.39
N HIS A 369 -19.23 0.78 18.54
CA HIS A 369 -19.08 1.55 19.78
C HIS A 369 -17.63 1.53 20.29
N ARG A 370 -17.02 0.34 20.37
CA ARG A 370 -15.62 0.16 20.80
C ARG A 370 -14.65 0.93 19.91
N TRP A 371 -14.78 0.78 18.59
CA TRP A 371 -13.89 1.46 17.64
C TRP A 371 -14.05 2.98 17.67
N ALA A 372 -15.28 3.50 17.88
CA ALA A 372 -15.48 4.94 18.07
C ALA A 372 -14.77 5.45 19.33
N GLN A 373 -14.92 4.76 20.46
CA GLN A 373 -14.26 5.12 21.71
C GLN A 373 -12.73 5.07 21.59
N THR A 374 -12.19 4.06 20.90
CA THR A 374 -10.76 3.93 20.65
C THR A 374 -10.24 5.02 19.72
N ALA A 375 -10.94 5.33 18.62
CA ALA A 375 -10.56 6.41 17.71
C ALA A 375 -10.54 7.76 18.44
N ASP A 376 -11.54 8.02 19.31
CA ASP A 376 -11.59 9.23 20.13
C ASP A 376 -10.46 9.26 21.17
N ARG A 377 -10.13 8.11 21.77
CA ARG A 377 -9.01 7.97 22.70
C ARG A 377 -7.68 8.30 22.04
N ILE A 378 -7.40 7.70 20.89
CA ILE A 378 -6.18 7.97 20.11
C ILE A 378 -6.11 9.44 19.71
N SER A 379 -7.23 10.01 19.26
CA SER A 379 -7.28 11.43 18.88
C SER A 379 -7.09 12.39 20.05
N ARG A 380 -7.44 11.99 21.29
CA ARG A 380 -7.05 12.73 22.50
C ARG A 380 -5.57 12.57 22.78
N GLY A 381 -5.03 11.35 22.67
CA GLY A 381 -3.61 11.08 22.84
C GLY A 381 -2.73 11.91 21.90
N ILE A 382 -3.09 12.00 20.62
CA ILE A 382 -2.38 12.85 19.65
C ILE A 382 -2.37 14.31 20.13
N ARG A 383 -3.52 14.84 20.56
CA ARG A 383 -3.63 16.24 21.00
C ARG A 383 -2.87 16.53 22.30
N GLN A 384 -2.80 15.55 23.19
CA GLN A 384 -2.16 15.71 24.51
C GLN A 384 -0.64 15.52 24.44
N ASN A 385 -0.17 14.64 23.56
CA ASN A 385 1.20 14.15 23.62
C ASN A 385 1.99 14.40 22.31
N LEU A 386 1.35 14.37 21.14
CA LEU A 386 2.03 14.54 19.84
C LEU A 386 1.88 15.95 19.25
N ILE A 387 1.56 16.93 20.10
CA ILE A 387 1.59 18.36 19.75
C ILE A 387 2.58 19.03 20.71
N THR A 388 3.54 19.76 20.15
CA THR A 388 4.56 20.49 20.91
C THR A 388 4.63 21.95 20.47
N ASN A 389 5.45 22.76 21.13
CA ASN A 389 5.67 24.16 20.77
C ASN A 389 7.05 24.37 20.14
N VAL A 390 7.07 24.95 18.94
CA VAL A 390 8.28 25.42 18.26
C VAL A 390 8.07 26.88 17.86
N ASP A 391 9.05 27.74 18.11
CA ASP A 391 8.98 29.18 17.84
C ASP A 391 7.70 29.85 18.39
N GLY A 392 7.26 29.41 19.58
CA GLY A 392 6.06 29.92 20.25
C GLY A 392 4.73 29.50 19.61
N LYS A 393 4.73 28.53 18.69
CA LYS A 393 3.52 28.04 18.00
C LYS A 393 3.35 26.53 18.18
N PRO A 394 2.11 26.04 18.30
CA PRO A 394 1.85 24.61 18.34
C PRO A 394 2.12 23.97 16.97
N VAL A 395 2.85 22.85 16.98
CA VAL A 395 3.18 22.03 15.81
C VAL A 395 2.93 20.55 16.13
N TYR A 396 2.67 19.75 15.10
CA TYR A 396 2.64 18.29 15.22
C TYR A 396 4.05 17.76 15.40
N GLY A 397 4.26 16.96 16.45
CA GLY A 397 5.49 16.23 16.69
C GLY A 397 5.49 14.84 16.05
N ALA A 398 6.62 14.15 16.10
CA ALA A 398 6.79 12.90 15.37
C ALA A 398 6.48 11.67 16.23
N TRP A 399 7.16 11.45 17.37
CA TRP A 399 6.90 10.28 18.22
C TRP A 399 7.50 10.35 19.63
N TYR A 400 7.07 9.41 20.47
CA TYR A 400 7.77 8.96 21.69
C TYR A 400 8.46 7.61 21.47
N ASP A 401 9.58 7.39 22.15
CA ASP A 401 10.19 6.07 22.26
C ASP A 401 9.27 5.11 23.03
N GLY A 402 9.08 3.90 22.50
CA GLY A 402 8.17 2.89 23.04
C GLY A 402 8.76 2.06 24.19
N LYS A 403 10.07 2.19 24.47
CA LYS A 403 10.73 1.67 25.68
C LYS A 403 10.92 2.75 26.73
N ASP A 404 11.06 4.01 26.32
CA ASP A 404 11.13 5.19 27.20
C ASP A 404 10.12 6.27 26.79
N PRO A 405 8.87 6.20 27.27
CA PRO A 405 7.82 7.15 26.92
C PRO A 405 8.05 8.57 27.47
N ALA A 406 9.15 8.83 28.19
CA ALA A 406 9.57 10.19 28.52
C ALA A 406 10.38 10.85 27.37
N LYS A 407 10.88 10.07 26.41
CA LYS A 407 11.72 10.54 25.32
C LYS A 407 10.89 10.90 24.09
N PHE A 408 10.52 12.18 24.02
CA PHE A 408 9.79 12.76 22.88
C PHE A 408 10.71 13.35 21.83
N THR A 409 10.38 13.13 20.56
CA THR A 409 11.01 13.77 19.41
C THR A 409 9.97 14.62 18.68
N ALA A 410 10.19 15.94 18.65
CA ALA A 410 9.41 16.84 17.82
C ALA A 410 9.50 16.41 16.34
N GLY A 411 10.71 16.06 15.89
CA GLY A 411 10.99 15.47 14.58
C GLY A 411 10.74 16.43 13.41
N TRP A 412 11.62 16.36 12.42
CA TRP A 412 11.44 17.02 11.14
C TRP A 412 11.49 15.95 10.05
N THR A 413 10.43 15.15 10.00
CA THR A 413 10.32 14.03 9.06
C THR A 413 8.96 14.03 8.40
N PHE A 414 8.80 13.21 7.35
CA PHE A 414 7.50 13.03 6.69
C PHE A 414 6.38 12.65 7.69
N VAL A 415 6.70 12.00 8.81
CA VAL A 415 5.75 11.62 9.88
C VAL A 415 4.95 12.82 10.37
N ASN A 416 5.55 14.01 10.48
CA ASN A 416 4.88 15.24 10.92
C ASN A 416 3.74 15.66 9.97
N LEU A 417 3.74 15.20 8.73
CA LEU A 417 2.73 15.49 7.70
C LEU A 417 1.65 14.41 7.60
N SER A 418 1.76 13.31 8.34
CA SER A 418 0.82 12.18 8.26
C SER A 418 -0.66 12.52 8.50
N PRO A 419 -1.06 13.54 9.31
CA PRO A 419 -2.45 14.00 9.35
C PRO A 419 -3.05 14.39 7.99
N ILE A 420 -2.22 14.92 7.07
CA ILE A 420 -2.63 15.22 5.69
C ILE A 420 -2.75 13.94 4.88
N ALA A 421 -1.74 13.05 4.97
CA ALA A 421 -1.68 11.81 4.21
C ALA A 421 -2.99 11.01 4.29
N PHE A 422 -3.50 10.82 5.50
CA PHE A 422 -4.69 10.00 5.71
C PHE A 422 -6.00 10.78 5.70
N SER A 423 -5.99 12.08 5.39
CA SER A 423 -7.15 12.97 5.53
C SER A 423 -7.81 12.82 6.92
N TRP A 424 -6.99 12.92 7.96
CA TRP A 424 -7.42 12.61 9.32
C TRP A 424 -8.55 13.51 9.80
N TYR A 425 -9.63 12.91 10.31
CA TYR A 425 -10.81 13.64 10.80
C TYR A 425 -10.50 14.59 11.98
N GLY A 426 -9.39 14.35 12.69
CA GLY A 426 -8.91 15.18 13.79
C GLY A 426 -7.88 16.25 13.39
N LEU A 427 -7.58 16.42 12.10
CA LEU A 427 -6.60 17.40 11.61
C LEU A 427 -6.95 18.84 12.01
N ASP A 428 -6.03 19.50 12.71
CA ASP A 428 -6.03 20.95 12.93
C ASP A 428 -5.16 21.62 11.86
N ARG A 429 -5.82 22.38 10.98
CA ARG A 429 -5.17 23.07 9.85
C ARG A 429 -4.22 24.18 10.29
N THR A 430 -4.46 24.80 11.44
CA THR A 430 -3.57 25.84 11.98
C THR A 430 -2.27 25.21 12.47
N ILE A 431 -2.37 24.11 13.22
CA ILE A 431 -1.21 23.37 13.69
C ILE A 431 -0.42 22.79 12.51
N MET A 432 -1.09 22.24 11.49
CA MET A 432 -0.40 21.74 10.29
C MET A 432 0.33 22.84 9.53
N ARG A 433 -0.29 24.02 9.36
CA ARG A 433 0.40 25.19 8.78
C ARG A 433 1.63 25.60 9.58
N ASN A 434 1.53 25.64 10.91
CA ASN A 434 2.68 25.93 11.77
C ASN A 434 3.76 24.86 11.64
N THR A 435 3.36 23.59 11.52
CA THR A 435 4.25 22.44 11.36
C THR A 435 5.07 22.56 10.08
N VAL A 436 4.43 22.78 8.92
CA VAL A 436 5.13 22.99 7.65
C VAL A 436 6.03 24.22 7.68
N ALA A 437 5.57 25.32 8.28
CA ALA A 437 6.40 26.53 8.40
C ALA A 437 7.65 26.30 9.26
N ALA A 438 7.52 25.59 10.38
CA ALA A 438 8.65 25.26 11.24
C ALA A 438 9.60 24.26 10.57
N TYR A 439 9.06 23.22 9.91
CA TYR A 439 9.84 22.26 9.13
C TYR A 439 10.64 22.96 8.03
N MET A 440 10.00 23.85 7.26
CA MET A 440 10.68 24.66 6.25
C MET A 440 11.78 25.54 6.86
N ALA A 441 11.59 26.09 8.05
CA ALA A 441 12.57 26.95 8.70
C ALA A 441 13.79 26.16 9.22
N HIS A 442 13.56 24.99 9.81
CA HIS A 442 14.57 24.24 10.57
C HIS A 442 15.21 23.09 9.77
N GLU A 443 14.48 22.44 8.88
CA GLU A 443 14.96 21.23 8.16
C GLU A 443 14.49 21.21 6.69
N SER A 444 14.89 22.26 5.95
CA SER A 444 14.81 22.26 4.49
C SER A 444 16.18 22.52 3.86
N ARG A 445 16.32 22.15 2.59
CA ARG A 445 17.55 22.25 1.80
C ARG A 445 17.30 23.03 0.53
N ASP A 446 18.30 23.77 0.07
CA ASP A 446 18.24 24.47 -1.20
C ASP A 446 18.62 23.51 -2.34
N TRP A 447 17.67 23.30 -3.26
CA TRP A 447 17.80 22.47 -4.45
C TRP A 447 17.74 23.37 -5.67
N SER A 448 18.89 23.96 -6.02
CA SER A 448 19.04 24.90 -7.15
C SER A 448 18.05 26.08 -7.12
N GLY A 449 17.91 26.73 -5.96
CA GLY A 449 17.05 27.88 -5.76
C GLY A 449 15.63 27.54 -5.29
N VAL A 450 15.32 26.26 -5.08
CA VAL A 450 14.06 25.79 -4.48
C VAL A 450 14.33 25.15 -3.13
N ARG A 451 13.73 25.69 -2.06
CA ARG A 451 13.80 25.02 -0.75
C ARG A 451 12.88 23.81 -0.69
N MET A 452 13.42 22.65 -0.34
CA MET A 452 12.69 21.39 -0.20
C MET A 452 12.80 20.86 1.22
N LEU A 453 11.71 20.32 1.76
CA LEU A 453 11.75 19.61 3.04
C LEU A 453 12.63 18.37 2.91
N SER A 454 13.59 18.20 3.83
CA SER A 454 14.42 16.98 3.89
C SER A 454 13.57 15.83 4.44
N SER A 455 13.78 14.60 3.96
CA SER A 455 12.93 13.46 4.30
C SER A 455 13.16 12.94 5.72
N MET A 456 14.39 13.02 6.23
CA MET A 456 14.76 12.59 7.57
C MET A 456 15.98 13.38 8.08
N SER A 457 15.77 14.30 9.03
CA SER A 457 16.84 14.61 9.98
C SER A 457 17.09 13.34 10.81
N ASP A 458 18.33 12.85 10.89
CA ASP A 458 18.62 11.70 11.76
C ASP A 458 18.08 11.97 13.18
N TYR A 459 17.65 10.92 13.85
CA TYR A 459 16.88 11.00 15.09
C TYR A 459 17.66 11.56 16.30
N ALA A 460 18.88 12.05 16.09
CA ALA A 460 19.77 12.67 17.06
C ALA A 460 20.29 14.08 16.62
N PHE A 461 19.82 14.63 15.49
CA PHE A 461 20.32 15.88 14.90
C PHE A 461 21.82 15.84 14.51
N THR A 462 22.38 14.67 14.27
CA THR A 462 23.78 14.42 13.89
C THR A 462 23.92 13.85 12.49
N GLY A 463 23.05 14.24 11.57
CA GLY A 463 23.07 13.73 10.20
C GLY A 463 21.91 14.32 9.43
N HIS A 464 22.22 15.23 8.52
CA HIS A 464 21.24 15.75 7.58
C HIS A 464 21.29 14.87 6.34
N ASN A 465 20.14 14.35 5.90
CA ASN A 465 20.07 13.71 4.60
C ASN A 465 19.58 14.72 3.56
N ASP A 466 20.31 14.87 2.47
CA ASP A 466 19.87 15.63 1.30
C ASP A 466 18.96 14.73 0.46
N TRP A 467 17.85 14.28 1.06
CA TRP A 467 16.89 13.39 0.45
C TRP A 467 15.51 14.03 0.43
N VAL A 468 14.91 14.14 -0.76
CA VAL A 468 13.50 14.47 -0.93
C VAL A 468 12.75 13.18 -1.24
N LEU A 469 11.82 12.79 -0.36
CA LEU A 469 10.93 11.66 -0.60
C LEU A 469 9.66 12.13 -1.33
N THR A 470 9.26 11.38 -2.36
CA THR A 470 8.04 11.68 -3.13
C THR A 470 6.78 11.66 -2.26
N LYS A 471 6.66 10.76 -1.28
CA LYS A 471 5.50 10.77 -0.35
C LYS A 471 5.43 12.07 0.46
N GLY A 472 6.56 12.53 0.99
CA GLY A 472 6.65 13.80 1.71
C GLY A 472 6.33 14.99 0.81
N LEU A 473 6.88 15.03 -0.41
CA LEU A 473 6.57 16.04 -1.42
C LEU A 473 5.08 16.07 -1.76
N ALA A 474 4.45 14.91 -1.95
CA ALA A 474 3.03 14.80 -2.28
C ALA A 474 2.14 15.32 -1.14
N TRP A 475 2.47 15.00 0.11
CA TRP A 475 1.72 15.49 1.28
C TRP A 475 1.91 16.99 1.48
N GLU A 476 3.12 17.52 1.23
CA GLU A 476 3.37 18.96 1.20
C GLU A 476 2.55 19.64 0.10
N TRP A 477 2.49 19.05 -1.10
CA TRP A 477 1.67 19.55 -2.20
C TRP A 477 0.20 19.65 -1.81
N ALA A 478 -0.35 18.60 -1.20
CA ALA A 478 -1.73 18.60 -0.72
C ALA A 478 -1.97 19.69 0.33
N GLN A 479 -1.04 19.88 1.26
CA GLN A 479 -1.14 20.96 2.25
C GLN A 479 -1.08 22.35 1.61
N ALA A 480 -0.16 22.58 0.66
CA ALA A 480 -0.07 23.85 -0.08
C ALA A 480 -1.37 24.14 -0.84
N HIS A 481 -1.92 23.14 -1.53
CA HIS A 481 -3.21 23.24 -2.21
C HIS A 481 -4.35 23.58 -1.25
N GLN A 482 -4.46 22.87 -0.13
CA GLN A 482 -5.50 23.11 0.88
C GLN A 482 -5.36 24.48 1.56
N ALA A 483 -4.15 25.02 1.64
CA ALA A 483 -3.87 26.36 2.17
C ALA A 483 -4.05 27.48 1.11
N GLY A 484 -4.25 27.14 -0.17
CA GLY A 484 -4.28 28.10 -1.26
C GLY A 484 -2.90 28.71 -1.57
N ASP A 485 -1.81 28.05 -1.17
CA ASP A 485 -0.44 28.52 -1.38
C ASP A 485 0.05 28.17 -2.78
N THR A 486 -0.38 28.96 -3.76
CA THR A 486 -0.01 28.79 -5.17
C THR A 486 1.48 29.03 -5.42
N ALA A 487 2.14 29.84 -4.57
CA ALA A 487 3.57 30.08 -4.68
C ALA A 487 4.35 28.82 -4.31
N ARG A 488 3.95 28.12 -3.24
CA ARG A 488 4.59 26.86 -2.87
C ARG A 488 4.35 25.77 -3.90
N ILE A 489 3.14 25.67 -4.47
CA ILE A 489 2.87 24.75 -5.59
C ILE A 489 3.83 25.01 -6.76
N GLY A 490 4.04 26.27 -7.14
CA GLY A 490 4.97 26.62 -8.21
C GLY A 490 6.43 26.23 -7.92
N GLN A 491 6.84 26.27 -6.65
CA GLN A 491 8.17 25.80 -6.24
C GLN A 491 8.31 24.27 -6.36
N LEU A 492 7.28 23.52 -5.96
CA LEU A 492 7.27 22.06 -6.09
C LEU A 492 7.27 21.62 -7.57
N ASP A 493 6.49 22.31 -8.43
CA ASP A 493 6.52 22.11 -9.89
C ASP A 493 7.92 22.39 -10.47
N GLN A 494 8.54 23.50 -10.07
CA GLN A 494 9.89 23.85 -10.50
C GLN A 494 10.91 22.76 -10.12
N PHE A 495 10.82 22.23 -8.89
CA PHE A 495 11.67 21.12 -8.44
C PHE A 495 11.49 19.88 -9.32
N LEU A 496 10.24 19.44 -9.54
CA LEU A 496 9.96 18.24 -10.32
C LEU A 496 10.42 18.37 -11.79
N ARG A 497 10.22 19.53 -12.41
CA ARG A 497 10.70 19.80 -13.79
C ARG A 497 12.22 19.77 -13.91
N HIS A 498 12.92 20.22 -12.88
CA HIS A 498 14.38 20.26 -12.89
C HIS A 498 14.99 18.88 -12.63
N TYR A 499 14.49 18.18 -11.60
CA TYR A 499 15.11 16.95 -11.09
C TYR A 499 14.44 15.65 -11.58
N TYR A 500 13.35 15.72 -12.35
CA TYR A 500 12.67 14.55 -12.89
C TYR A 500 12.09 14.72 -14.31
N PRO A 501 12.84 15.29 -15.29
CA PRO A 501 12.28 15.80 -16.55
C PRO A 501 11.56 14.77 -17.44
N ASP A 502 11.81 13.47 -17.25
CA ASP A 502 11.18 12.41 -18.04
C ASP A 502 9.82 11.99 -17.45
N VAL A 503 8.77 12.70 -17.85
CA VAL A 503 7.39 12.41 -17.45
C VAL A 503 6.82 11.12 -18.05
N THR A 504 7.53 10.45 -18.96
CA THR A 504 7.10 9.15 -19.50
C THR A 504 7.35 8.00 -18.52
N GLN A 505 8.24 8.22 -17.54
CA GLN A 505 8.49 7.29 -16.44
C GLN A 505 7.61 7.61 -15.24
N PRO A 506 7.14 6.58 -14.51
CA PRO A 506 6.40 6.80 -13.26
C PRO A 506 7.32 7.41 -12.21
N ILE A 507 6.79 8.35 -11.42
CA ILE A 507 7.55 9.09 -10.40
C ILE A 507 8.37 8.17 -9.48
N SER A 508 9.58 8.61 -9.14
CA SER A 508 10.49 7.90 -8.24
C SER A 508 10.06 7.86 -6.80
N GLU A 509 10.69 6.99 -6.03
CA GLU A 509 10.63 6.99 -4.57
C GLU A 509 11.15 8.30 -3.98
N GLY A 510 12.28 8.79 -4.49
CA GLY A 510 12.82 10.09 -4.11
C GLY A 510 14.10 10.48 -4.86
N TRP A 511 14.68 11.59 -4.40
CA TRP A 511 15.89 12.22 -4.94
C TRP A 511 16.90 12.42 -3.83
N ILE A 512 18.11 11.90 -4.00
CA ILE A 512 19.21 12.04 -3.07
C ILE A 512 20.30 12.87 -3.75
N LEU A 513 20.75 13.92 -3.08
CA LEU A 513 21.94 14.66 -3.46
C LEU A 513 23.12 14.09 -2.67
N ASP A 514 24.02 13.41 -3.35
CA ASP A 514 25.22 12.88 -2.72
C ASP A 514 26.20 14.03 -2.40
N SER A 515 27.15 13.79 -1.50
CA SER A 515 28.07 14.82 -1.01
C SER A 515 29.01 15.40 -2.08
N ASP A 516 29.14 14.71 -3.22
CA ASP A 516 29.86 15.18 -4.41
C ASP A 516 28.99 16.05 -5.35
N GLY A 517 27.73 16.30 -4.98
CA GLY A 517 26.75 17.04 -5.75
C GLY A 517 26.05 16.22 -6.84
N SER A 518 26.30 14.91 -6.92
CA SER A 518 25.60 14.04 -7.86
C SER A 518 24.17 13.75 -7.41
N LEU A 519 23.25 13.72 -8.37
CA LEU A 519 21.86 13.40 -8.14
C LEU A 519 21.63 11.90 -8.34
N ARG A 520 21.06 11.25 -7.33
CA ARG A 520 20.55 9.89 -7.42
C ARG A 520 19.03 9.87 -7.29
N VAL A 521 18.38 9.30 -8.29
CA VAL A 521 16.92 9.04 -8.29
C VAL A 521 16.67 7.60 -7.85
N THR A 522 15.84 7.39 -6.84
CA THR A 522 15.59 6.06 -6.25
C THR A 522 14.30 5.42 -6.78
N ASP A 523 14.34 4.10 -6.99
CA ASP A 523 13.25 3.22 -7.45
C ASP A 523 12.08 3.90 -8.20
N PRO A 524 12.24 4.26 -9.49
CA PRO A 524 11.15 4.76 -10.35
C PRO A 524 9.91 3.88 -10.31
N GLY A 525 8.77 4.47 -9.94
CA GLY A 525 7.52 3.75 -9.76
C GLY A 525 7.46 2.91 -8.49
N ASN A 526 8.22 3.20 -7.44
CA ASN A 526 8.00 2.58 -6.13
C ASN A 526 6.54 2.77 -5.69
N GLN A 527 5.89 1.69 -5.27
CA GLN A 527 4.44 1.65 -5.08
C GLN A 527 3.92 2.58 -3.97
N GLU A 528 4.60 2.67 -2.80
CA GLU A 528 4.17 3.57 -1.72
C GLU A 528 4.24 5.03 -2.18
N HIS A 529 5.37 5.39 -2.76
CA HIS A 529 5.71 6.76 -3.12
C HIS A 529 4.90 7.27 -4.32
N ALA A 530 4.87 6.48 -5.39
CA ALA A 530 4.02 6.73 -6.55
C ALA A 530 2.54 6.74 -6.16
N GLY A 531 2.13 5.82 -5.27
CA GLY A 531 0.78 5.75 -4.72
C GLY A 531 0.39 7.04 -4.03
N TRP A 532 1.22 7.54 -3.10
CA TRP A 532 0.93 8.79 -2.40
C TRP A 532 0.86 10.01 -3.31
N PHE A 533 1.74 10.09 -4.32
CA PHE A 533 1.66 11.13 -5.34
C PHE A 533 0.31 11.10 -6.07
N ALA A 534 -0.11 9.92 -6.53
CA ALA A 534 -1.39 9.76 -7.21
C ALA A 534 -2.59 10.06 -6.29
N VAL A 535 -2.59 9.58 -5.04
CA VAL A 535 -3.65 9.84 -4.05
C VAL A 535 -3.79 11.35 -3.84
N MET A 536 -2.70 12.05 -3.53
CA MET A 536 -2.75 13.48 -3.24
C MET A 536 -3.23 14.30 -4.43
N LEU A 537 -2.81 13.96 -5.66
CA LEU A 537 -3.32 14.63 -6.85
C LEU A 537 -4.81 14.34 -7.09
N LEU A 538 -5.26 13.09 -6.95
CA LEU A 538 -6.67 12.73 -7.14
C LEU A 538 -7.61 13.32 -6.07
N GLU A 539 -7.12 13.50 -4.84
CA GLU A 539 -7.88 14.16 -3.76
C GLU A 539 -8.03 15.66 -4.02
N ASN A 540 -6.96 16.33 -4.46
CA ASN A 540 -6.91 17.78 -4.61
C ASN A 540 -7.36 18.29 -5.98
N TYR A 541 -7.28 17.45 -7.02
CA TYR A 541 -7.69 17.76 -8.39
C TYR A 541 -8.72 16.74 -8.89
N PRO A 542 -10.00 16.84 -8.45
CA PRO A 542 -11.02 15.85 -8.79
C PRO A 542 -11.28 15.69 -10.29
N ALA A 543 -10.91 16.68 -11.12
CA ALA A 543 -11.02 16.62 -12.58
C ALA A 543 -10.09 15.57 -13.21
N LEU A 544 -9.09 15.07 -12.47
CA LEU A 544 -8.30 13.93 -12.90
C LEU A 544 -9.15 12.65 -12.96
N ARG A 545 -10.02 12.43 -11.96
CA ARG A 545 -10.72 11.15 -11.75
C ARG A 545 -11.47 10.67 -13.01
N GLY A 546 -11.09 9.49 -13.52
CA GLY A 546 -11.73 8.86 -14.67
C GLY A 546 -11.25 9.34 -16.06
N HIS A 547 -10.19 10.16 -16.12
CA HIS A 547 -9.57 10.63 -17.36
C HIS A 547 -8.13 10.12 -17.50
N HIS A 548 -7.90 8.79 -17.46
CA HIS A 548 -6.56 8.19 -17.41
C HIS A 548 -6.40 6.94 -18.28
#